data_AF-A0A1V9FDB7-F1
#
_entry.id   AF-A0A1V9FDB7-F1
#
_cell.length_a   1.000
_cell.length_b   1.000
_cell.length_c   1.000
_cell.angle_alpha   90.00
_cell.angle_beta   90.00
_cell.angle_gamma   90.00
#
_symmetry.space_group_name_H-M   'P 1'
#
loop_
_entity.id
_entity.type
_entity.pdbx_description
1 polymer ?
#
loop_
_entity_poly.entity_id
_entity_poly.type
_entity_poly.pdbx_seq_one_letter_code
_entity_poly.pdbx_strand_id
1 'polypeptide(L)'
;MRREGGDAGEEIIGVIDDVNSVANGVVDLSNELTVFAHGGEDAVTLASRRNRPGTAAGNGKEITGRWLKGSHGNAGLVPKSVADRLRGRNFNNFDDFREAFGKQWLKILIWQINFQKVI
;
A
#
# COMPACT_ATOMS: atom_id res chain seq x y z
N MET A 1 48.63 37.46 43.07
CA MET A 1 48.32 36.05 43.36
C MET A 1 46.80 35.91 43.27
N ARG A 2 46.23 35.34 42.20
CA ARG A 2 45.95 33.89 41.98
C ARG A 2 44.85 33.42 42.97
N ARG A 3 43.63 33.02 42.61
CA ARG A 3 43.02 32.55 41.35
C ARG A 3 41.56 33.03 41.23
N GLU A 4 41.15 33.30 39.99
CA GLU A 4 39.79 33.11 39.51
C GLU A 4 39.44 31.61 39.51
N GLY A 5 38.20 31.27 39.85
CA GLY A 5 37.67 29.92 39.72
C GLY A 5 36.16 30.01 39.64
N GLY A 6 35.66 30.25 38.43
CA GLY A 6 34.23 30.29 38.15
C GLY A 6 33.60 28.94 38.42
N ASP A 7 32.60 28.95 39.30
CA ASP A 7 31.64 27.86 39.46
C ASP A 7 30.44 28.19 38.56
N ALA A 8 30.66 28.02 37.26
CA ALA A 8 29.63 28.14 36.23
C ALA A 8 29.78 26.94 35.32
N GLY A 9 29.08 25.87 35.68
CA GLY A 9 29.01 24.72 34.81
C GLY A 9 28.56 23.49 35.55
N GLU A 10 27.28 23.45 35.92
CA GLU A 10 26.41 22.33 35.55
C GLU A 10 24.99 22.90 35.36
N GLU A 11 24.66 23.27 34.11
CA GLU A 11 23.27 23.19 33.68
C GLU A 11 22.96 21.70 33.68
N ILE A 12 22.33 21.23 34.75
CA ILE A 12 21.88 19.84 34.85
C ILE A 12 20.82 19.67 33.75
N ILE A 13 21.25 19.17 32.58
CA ILE A 13 20.33 18.50 31.68
C ILE A 13 19.80 17.34 32.52
N GLY A 14 18.57 17.48 33.03
CA GLY A 14 17.98 16.58 34.02
C GLY A 14 18.35 15.13 33.70
N VAL A 15 19.05 14.48 34.63
CA VAL A 15 19.37 13.06 34.50
C VAL A 15 18.05 12.33 34.32
N ILE A 16 17.90 11.67 33.17
CA ILE A 16 16.71 10.88 32.90
C ILE A 16 16.81 9.64 33.78
N ASP A 17 16.15 9.68 34.94
CA ASP A 17 16.20 8.60 35.93
C ASP A 17 15.51 7.31 35.44
N ASP A 18 14.65 7.41 34.41
CA ASP A 18 13.97 6.27 33.80
C ASP A 18 13.97 6.33 32.27
N VAL A 19 15.04 5.80 31.70
CA VAL A 19 15.19 5.64 30.25
C VAL A 19 14.14 4.71 29.63
N ASN A 20 13.52 3.81 30.42
CA ASN A 20 12.51 2.90 29.91
C ASN A 20 11.17 3.61 29.71
N SER A 21 10.78 4.51 30.61
CA SER A 21 9.59 5.35 30.44
C SER A 21 9.70 6.23 29.20
N VAL A 22 10.88 6.84 28.97
CA VAL A 22 11.15 7.61 27.74
C VAL A 22 11.09 6.72 26.51
N ALA A 23 11.72 5.53 26.54
CA ALA A 23 11.69 4.60 25.41
C ALA A 23 10.26 4.16 25.07
N ASN A 24 9.44 3.86 26.08
CA ASN A 24 8.04 3.49 25.89
C ASN A 24 7.21 4.66 25.33
N GLY A 25 7.42 5.87 25.82
CA GLY A 25 6.76 7.07 25.28
C GLY A 25 7.14 7.35 23.82
N VAL A 26 8.40 7.15 23.43
CA VAL A 26 8.84 7.29 22.04
C VAL A 26 8.19 6.24 21.13
N VAL A 27 8.07 4.99 21.60
CA VAL A 27 7.38 3.92 20.86
C VAL A 27 5.89 4.25 20.69
N ASP A 28 5.23 4.76 21.71
CA ASP A 28 3.81 5.13 21.66
C ASP A 28 3.55 6.26 20.66
N LEU A 29 4.34 7.34 20.72
CA LEU A 29 4.28 8.45 19.76
C LEU A 29 4.58 8.00 18.31
N SER A 30 5.48 7.02 18.14
CA SER A 30 5.79 6.46 16.82
C SER A 30 4.61 5.67 16.24
N ASN A 31 3.88 4.95 17.09
CA ASN A 31 2.67 4.23 16.70
C ASN A 31 1.53 5.20 16.36
N GLU A 32 1.30 6.22 17.19
CA GLU A 32 0.30 7.25 16.92
C GLU A 32 0.57 7.99 15.60
N LEU A 33 1.82 8.41 15.36
CA LEU A 33 2.23 9.04 14.10
C LEU A 33 1.95 8.15 12.89
N THR A 34 2.20 6.84 13.04
CA THR A 34 1.87 5.86 12.00
C THR A 34 0.37 5.85 11.76
N VAL A 35 -0.45 5.76 12.80
CA VAL A 35 -1.93 5.79 12.68
C VAL A 35 -2.41 7.09 12.00
N PHE A 36 -1.90 8.25 12.41
CA PHE A 36 -2.24 9.55 11.80
C PHE A 36 -1.86 9.61 10.32
N ALA A 37 -0.65 9.17 9.96
CA ALA A 37 -0.18 9.17 8.57
C ALA A 37 -1.05 8.30 7.65
N HIS A 38 -1.72 7.29 8.21
CA HIS A 38 -2.61 6.38 7.49
C HIS A 38 -4.09 6.67 7.70
N GLY A 39 -4.44 7.92 8.06
CA GLY A 39 -5.83 8.37 8.15
C GLY A 39 -6.59 7.81 9.35
N GLY A 40 -5.88 7.47 10.43
CA GLY A 40 -6.47 6.98 11.67
C GLY A 40 -6.52 5.45 11.79
N GLU A 41 -5.89 4.70 10.88
CA GLU A 41 -5.85 3.24 10.93
C GLU A 41 -4.46 2.69 11.21
N ASP A 42 -4.39 1.63 12.02
CA ASP A 42 -3.16 0.93 12.32
C ASP A 42 -2.72 -0.02 11.18
N ALA A 43 -1.45 -0.40 11.19
CA ALA A 43 -0.87 -1.27 10.17
C ALA A 43 -1.59 -2.63 10.07
N VAL A 44 -2.10 -3.14 11.19
CA VAL A 44 -2.84 -4.41 11.25
C VAL A 44 -4.18 -4.29 10.52
N THR A 45 -4.93 -3.21 10.75
CA THR A 45 -6.20 -2.96 10.06
C THR A 45 -5.97 -2.79 8.56
N LEU A 46 -4.97 -2.01 8.16
CA LEU A 46 -4.62 -1.79 6.75
C LEU A 46 -4.25 -3.09 6.04
N ALA A 47 -3.45 -3.94 6.68
CA ALA A 47 -3.08 -5.26 6.15
C ALA A 47 -4.32 -6.17 5.97
N SER A 48 -5.31 -6.06 6.85
CA SER A 48 -6.53 -6.87 6.81
C SER A 48 -7.55 -6.45 5.74
N ARG A 49 -7.45 -5.22 5.19
CA ARG A 49 -8.44 -4.68 4.22
C ARG A 49 -8.63 -5.58 3.00
N ARG A 50 -7.57 -6.26 2.55
CA ARG A 50 -7.64 -7.19 1.40
C ARG A 50 -8.49 -8.43 1.68
N ASN A 51 -8.76 -8.75 2.94
CA ASN A 51 -9.58 -9.90 3.34
C ASN A 51 -11.04 -9.51 3.61
N ARG A 52 -11.40 -8.24 3.41
CA ARG A 52 -12.77 -7.74 3.62
C ARG A 52 -13.54 -7.65 2.30
N PRO A 53 -14.87 -7.76 2.35
CA PRO A 53 -15.71 -7.60 1.16
C PRO A 53 -15.59 -6.20 0.56
N GLY A 54 -15.73 -6.12 -0.78
CA GLY A 54 -15.67 -4.86 -1.50
C GLY A 54 -16.28 -4.94 -2.89
N THR A 55 -16.66 -3.79 -3.42
CA THR A 55 -17.17 -3.64 -4.79
C THR A 55 -16.04 -3.20 -5.71
N ALA A 56 -15.85 -3.90 -6.82
CA ALA A 56 -14.85 -3.49 -7.80
C ALA A 56 -15.25 -2.18 -8.48
N ALA A 57 -14.30 -1.25 -8.55
CA ALA A 57 -14.47 0.08 -9.13
C ALA A 57 -13.33 0.41 -10.10
N GLY A 58 -13.41 1.59 -10.75
CA GLY A 58 -12.41 2.08 -11.69
C GLY A 58 -12.77 1.88 -13.16
N ASN A 59 -12.29 2.79 -14.00
CA ASN A 59 -12.66 2.84 -15.42
C ASN A 59 -11.75 2.01 -16.33
N GLY A 60 -10.59 1.59 -15.84
CA GLY A 60 -9.54 1.02 -16.68
C GLY A 60 -9.02 2.03 -17.71
N LYS A 61 -8.22 1.56 -18.66
CA LYS A 61 -7.67 2.35 -19.77
C LYS A 61 -7.88 1.63 -21.09
N GLU A 62 -8.10 2.38 -22.16
CA GLU A 62 -8.04 1.85 -23.51
C GLU A 62 -6.59 1.46 -23.81
N ILE A 63 -6.38 0.20 -24.19
CA ILE A 63 -5.06 -0.35 -24.48
C ILE A 63 -5.10 -0.93 -25.88
N THR A 64 -4.37 -0.28 -26.79
CA THR A 64 -4.15 -0.76 -28.15
C THR A 64 -2.86 -1.58 -28.19
N GLY A 65 -2.90 -2.75 -28.83
CA GLY A 65 -1.74 -3.65 -28.95
C GLY A 65 -1.54 -4.60 -27.77
N ARG A 66 -0.30 -5.09 -27.56
CA ARG A 66 0.02 -6.03 -26.48
C ARG A 66 0.06 -5.32 -25.13
N TRP A 67 -0.84 -5.73 -24.24
CA TRP A 67 -0.96 -5.18 -22.90
C TRP A 67 0.21 -5.55 -21.98
N LEU A 68 0.47 -6.85 -21.77
CA LEU A 68 1.58 -7.31 -20.93
C LEU A 68 2.84 -7.48 -21.80
N LYS A 69 3.84 -6.62 -21.57
CA LYS A 69 5.12 -6.62 -22.32
C LYS A 69 6.25 -7.39 -21.63
N GLY A 70 5.93 -8.24 -20.66
CA GLY A 70 6.91 -9.03 -19.89
C GLY A 70 7.16 -8.50 -18.46
N SER A 71 8.09 -9.14 -17.74
CA SER A 71 8.40 -8.87 -16.33
C SER A 71 9.19 -7.59 -16.07
N HIS A 72 9.73 -6.94 -17.10
CA HIS A 72 10.50 -5.70 -16.98
C HIS A 72 9.57 -4.47 -17.04
N GLY A 73 9.10 -4.05 -15.87
CA GLY A 73 8.76 -2.64 -15.63
C GLY A 73 7.39 -2.12 -16.06
N ASN A 74 6.41 -2.96 -16.40
CA ASN A 74 5.05 -2.48 -16.60
C ASN A 74 4.11 -3.01 -15.51
N ALA A 75 3.79 -2.15 -14.53
CA ALA A 75 2.51 -2.27 -13.83
C ALA A 75 1.42 -2.11 -14.90
N GLY A 76 0.88 -3.24 -15.37
CA GLY A 76 -0.06 -3.25 -16.47
C GLY A 76 -1.30 -2.43 -16.13
N LEU A 77 -1.52 -1.33 -16.84
CA LEU A 77 -2.79 -0.58 -16.79
C LEU A 77 -3.95 -1.55 -16.97
N VAL A 78 -4.98 -1.54 -16.14
CA VAL A 78 -6.12 -2.45 -16.34
C VAL A 78 -6.87 -2.09 -17.62
N PRO A 79 -7.07 -3.00 -18.60
CA PRO A 79 -7.83 -2.72 -19.81
C PRO A 79 -9.27 -2.36 -19.45
N LYS A 80 -9.83 -1.37 -20.14
CA LYS A 80 -11.24 -0.98 -19.98
C LYS A 80 -12.18 -2.18 -20.11
N SER A 81 -11.93 -3.08 -21.07
CA SER A 81 -12.71 -4.30 -21.30
C SER A 81 -12.71 -5.28 -20.13
N VAL A 82 -11.64 -5.33 -19.32
CA VAL A 82 -11.59 -6.10 -18.06
C VAL A 82 -12.33 -5.34 -16.97
N ALA A 83 -12.05 -4.04 -16.84
CA ALA A 83 -12.67 -3.19 -15.81
C ALA A 83 -14.20 -3.18 -15.94
N ASP A 84 -14.74 -3.03 -17.14
CA ASP A 84 -16.18 -3.01 -17.40
C ASP A 84 -16.87 -4.34 -17.03
N ARG A 85 -16.17 -5.47 -17.10
CA ARG A 85 -16.69 -6.80 -16.71
C ARG A 85 -16.64 -7.07 -15.20
N LEU A 86 -15.84 -6.31 -14.48
CA LEU A 86 -15.64 -6.47 -13.04
C LEU A 86 -16.35 -5.37 -12.24
N ARG A 87 -16.48 -4.17 -12.80
CA ARG A 87 -17.06 -3.00 -12.14
C ARG A 87 -18.47 -3.28 -11.62
N GLY A 88 -18.75 -2.83 -10.40
CA GLY A 88 -20.04 -2.99 -9.75
C GLY A 88 -20.30 -4.38 -9.19
N ARG A 89 -19.36 -5.33 -9.34
CA ARG A 89 -19.46 -6.66 -8.73
C ARG A 89 -18.87 -6.64 -7.32
N ASN A 90 -19.55 -7.29 -6.38
CA ASN A 90 -19.04 -7.52 -5.04
C ASN A 90 -18.18 -8.79 -4.99
N PHE A 91 -17.11 -8.71 -4.21
CA PHE A 91 -16.20 -9.81 -3.89
C PHE A 91 -16.07 -9.89 -2.36
N ASN A 92 -15.89 -11.09 -1.82
CA ASN A 92 -15.79 -11.27 -0.37
C ASN A 92 -14.41 -10.89 0.17
N ASN A 93 -13.40 -10.93 -0.70
CA ASN A 93 -12.02 -10.56 -0.44
C ASN A 93 -11.31 -10.23 -1.77
N PHE A 94 -10.07 -9.76 -1.67
CA PHE A 94 -9.25 -9.40 -2.82
C PHE A 94 -8.80 -10.60 -3.65
N ASP A 95 -8.66 -11.79 -3.05
CA ASP A 95 -8.28 -12.99 -3.80
C ASP A 95 -9.39 -13.45 -4.74
N ASP A 96 -10.66 -13.42 -4.31
CA ASP A 96 -11.82 -13.67 -5.17
C ASP A 96 -11.82 -12.71 -6.38
N PHE A 97 -11.51 -11.43 -6.12
CA PHE A 97 -11.36 -10.43 -7.18
C PHE A 97 -10.20 -10.77 -8.11
N ARG A 98 -9.01 -11.10 -7.58
CA ARG A 98 -7.80 -11.43 -8.34
C ARG A 98 -8.00 -12.65 -9.23
N GLU A 99 -8.70 -13.67 -8.76
CA GLU A 99 -9.05 -14.84 -9.57
C GLU A 99 -10.01 -14.50 -10.70
N ALA A 100 -11.08 -13.74 -10.39
CA ALA A 100 -12.01 -13.29 -11.40
C ALA A 100 -11.32 -12.44 -12.47
N PHE A 101 -10.40 -11.56 -12.05
CA PHE A 101 -9.57 -10.76 -12.93
C PHE A 101 -8.71 -11.62 -13.86
N GLY A 102 -7.99 -12.61 -13.31
CA GLY A 102 -7.18 -13.55 -14.10
C GLY A 102 -8.00 -14.30 -15.14
N LYS A 103 -9.21 -14.74 -14.78
CA LYS A 103 -10.14 -15.40 -15.73
C LYS A 103 -10.58 -14.46 -16.85
N GLN A 104 -10.90 -13.20 -16.56
CA GLN A 104 -11.28 -12.23 -17.61
C GLN A 104 -10.10 -11.91 -18.53
N TRP A 105 -8.90 -11.77 -17.96
CA TRP A 105 -7.70 -11.54 -18.74
C TRP A 105 -7.41 -12.70 -19.70
N LEU A 106 -7.46 -13.95 -19.22
CA LEU A 106 -7.18 -15.12 -20.07
C LEU A 106 -8.14 -15.20 -21.26
N LYS A 107 -9.43 -14.89 -21.05
CA LYS A 107 -10.43 -14.85 -22.11
C LYS A 107 -10.08 -13.85 -23.22
N ILE A 108 -9.64 -12.65 -22.83
CA ILE A 108 -9.25 -11.61 -23.78
C ILE A 108 -7.97 -12.03 -24.53
N LEU A 109 -7.00 -12.60 -23.84
CA LEU A 109 -5.74 -13.03 -24.44
C LEU A 109 -5.97 -14.13 -25.49
N ILE A 110 -6.77 -15.15 -25.15
CA ILE A 110 -7.10 -16.25 -26.08
C ILE A 110 -7.84 -15.70 -27.31
N TRP A 111 -8.82 -14.82 -27.11
CA TRP A 111 -9.53 -14.19 -28.23
C TRP A 111 -8.58 -13.39 -29.13
N GLN A 112 -7.71 -12.57 -28.54
CA GLN A 112 -6.75 -11.75 -29.28
C GLN A 112 -5.73 -12.60 -30.06
N ILE A 113 -5.24 -13.70 -29.47
CA ILE A 113 -4.33 -14.63 -30.16
C ILE A 113 -5.02 -15.28 -31.36
N ASN A 114 -6.26 -15.75 -31.20
CA ASN A 114 -6.98 -16.42 -32.29
C ASN A 114 -7.39 -15.44 -33.39
N PHE A 115 -7.76 -14.20 -33.04
CA PHE A 115 -8.09 -13.16 -34.02
C PHE A 115 -6.90 -12.82 -34.92
N GLN A 116 -5.68 -12.76 -34.38
CA GLN A 116 -4.45 -12.46 -35.14
C GLN A 116 -3.98 -13.61 -36.05
N LYS A 117 -4.59 -14.81 -35.98
CA LYS A 117 -4.25 -15.95 -36.85
C LYS A 117 -5.11 -16.05 -38.11
N VAL A 118 -6.18 -15.25 -38.19
CA VAL A 118 -7.19 -15.31 -39.27
C VAL A 118 -7.02 -14.16 -40.27
N ILE A 119 -6.02 -13.31 -40.05
CA ILE A 119 -5.55 -12.22 -40.91
C ILE A 119 -4.06 -12.42 -41.18
#